data_AF-A0A4W3GNA4-F1
#
_entry.id   AF-A0A4W3GNA4-F1
#
_cell.length_a   1.000
_cell.length_b   1.000
_cell.length_c   1.000
_cell.angle_alpha   90.00
_cell.angle_beta   90.00
_cell.angle_gamma   90.00
#
_symmetry.space_group_name_H-M   'P 1'
#
loop_
_entity.id
_entity.type
_entity.pdbx_description
1 polymer ?
#
loop_
_entity_poly.entity_id
_entity_poly.type
_entity_poly.pdbx_seq_one_letter_code
_entity_poly.pdbx_strand_id
1 'polypeptide(L)'
;MIYERALKELPGSYKLWYNYLKQRRKQLKGRCVTDPGYEEVNNCHERALVFMHKMPRIWLDYCQFLVDQYKISRTRRTFDRALRALPVTQHYRVWPGYLRFVRAHPLPETAVRVYRRYLKVTVSVRYSASLHPPPASYPN
;
A
#
# COMPACT_ATOMS: atom_id res chain seq x y z
N MET A 1 -10.06 14.77 19.75
CA MET A 1 -8.80 15.17 19.07
C MET A 1 -9.13 16.04 17.86
N ILE A 2 -8.31 17.05 17.56
CA ILE A 2 -8.52 18.05 16.49
C ILE A 2 -8.69 17.39 15.10
N TYR A 3 -7.94 16.31 14.81
CA TYR A 3 -8.03 15.60 13.54
C TYR A 3 -9.40 14.96 13.26
N GLU A 4 -10.04 14.33 14.26
CA GLU A 4 -11.37 13.73 14.07
C GLU A 4 -12.43 14.79 13.76
N ARG A 5 -12.31 16.00 14.33
CA ARG A 5 -13.19 17.12 13.99
C ARG A 5 -12.93 17.60 12.57
N ALA A 6 -11.66 17.82 12.20
CA ALA A 6 -11.30 18.26 10.85
C ALA A 6 -11.68 17.24 9.76
N LEU A 7 -11.63 15.94 10.05
CA LEU A 7 -12.02 14.87 9.12
C LEU A 7 -13.54 14.73 8.96
N LYS A 8 -14.34 15.19 9.93
CA LYS A 8 -15.81 15.29 9.76
C LYS A 8 -16.17 16.34 8.72
N GLU A 9 -15.49 17.49 8.76
CA GLU A 9 -15.70 18.58 7.80
C GLU A 9 -15.08 18.28 6.43
N LEU A 10 -13.87 17.69 6.41
CA LEU A 10 -13.08 17.46 5.19
C LEU A 10 -12.60 15.99 5.08
N PRO A 11 -13.50 15.03 4.84
CA PRO A 11 -13.15 13.61 4.75
C PRO A 11 -12.28 13.28 3.53
N GLY A 12 -12.27 14.14 2.51
CA GLY A 12 -11.47 13.98 1.28
C GLY A 12 -10.03 14.49 1.37
N SER A 13 -9.61 15.10 2.49
CA SER A 13 -8.28 15.74 2.56
C SER A 13 -7.16 14.72 2.80
N TYR A 14 -6.38 14.45 1.76
CA TYR A 14 -5.21 13.57 1.85
C TYR A 14 -4.22 14.02 2.94
N LYS A 15 -3.91 15.31 3.02
CA LYS A 15 -2.95 15.84 4.01
C LYS A 15 -3.42 15.60 5.44
N LEU A 16 -4.72 15.77 5.71
CA LEU A 16 -5.30 15.53 7.03
C LEU A 16 -5.23 14.04 7.38
N TRP A 17 -5.68 13.15 6.49
CA TRP A 17 -5.59 11.70 6.71
C TRP A 17 -4.16 11.23 6.91
N TYR A 18 -3.23 11.68 6.07
CA TYR A 18 -1.81 11.31 6.16
C TYR A 18 -1.20 11.72 7.50
N ASN A 19 -1.39 12.97 7.91
CA ASN A 19 -0.88 13.48 9.18
C ASN A 19 -1.54 12.79 10.37
N TYR A 20 -2.84 12.53 10.30
CA TYR A 20 -3.58 11.84 11.35
C TYR A 20 -3.06 10.41 11.54
N LEU A 21 -2.97 9.62 10.47
CA LEU A 21 -2.46 8.24 10.51
C LEU A 21 -1.01 8.20 10.98
N LYS A 22 -0.16 9.12 10.50
CA LYS A 22 1.23 9.25 10.95
C LYS A 22 1.32 9.51 12.45
N GLN A 23 0.50 10.41 12.98
CA GLN A 23 0.45 10.72 14.40
C GLN A 23 -0.03 9.52 15.22
N ARG A 24 -1.09 8.83 14.78
CA ARG A 24 -1.61 7.64 15.46
C ARG A 24 -0.60 6.50 15.50
N ARG A 25 0.13 6.23 14.41
CA ARG A 25 1.24 5.26 14.42
C ARG A 25 2.38 5.68 15.35
N LYS A 26 2.69 6.98 15.43
CA LYS A 26 3.72 7.50 16.35
C LYS A 26 3.38 7.23 17.83
N GLN A 27 2.10 7.32 18.19
CA GLN A 27 1.61 7.06 19.55
C GLN A 27 1.76 5.59 19.98
N LEU A 28 1.85 4.66 19.02
CA LEU A 28 2.03 3.24 19.30
C LEU A 28 3.50 2.80 19.37
N LYS A 29 4.45 3.67 19.01
CA LYS A 29 5.87 3.32 19.08
C LYS A 29 6.25 2.95 20.52
N GLY A 30 6.86 1.80 20.69
CA GLY A 30 7.28 1.26 22.00
C GLY A 30 6.22 0.42 22.71
N ARG A 31 5.00 0.29 22.17
CA ARG A 31 3.99 -0.63 22.70
C ARG A 31 4.11 -2.02 22.09
N CYS A 32 3.70 -3.04 22.85
CA CYS A 32 3.61 -4.41 22.36
C CYS A 32 2.57 -4.51 21.22
N VAL A 33 2.83 -5.36 20.23
CA VAL A 33 1.94 -5.58 19.07
C VAL A 33 0.55 -6.09 19.47
N THR A 34 0.42 -6.70 20.65
CA THR A 34 -0.86 -7.16 21.21
C THR A 34 -1.71 -6.04 21.84
N ASP A 35 -1.17 -4.82 21.96
CA ASP A 35 -1.89 -3.67 22.51
C ASP A 35 -3.12 -3.32 21.62
N PRO A 36 -4.31 -3.09 22.21
CA PRO A 36 -5.53 -2.76 21.47
C PRO A 36 -5.38 -1.55 20.54
N GLY A 37 -4.46 -0.63 20.85
CA GLY A 37 -4.16 0.54 20.05
C GLY A 37 -3.73 0.20 18.63
N TYR A 38 -3.06 -0.94 18.39
CA TYR A 38 -2.74 -1.38 17.02
C TYR A 38 -4.01 -1.65 16.21
N GLU A 39 -5.04 -2.22 16.82
CA GLU A 39 -6.31 -2.47 16.14
C GLU A 39 -7.10 -1.18 15.90
N GLU A 40 -7.05 -0.22 16.82
CA GLU A 40 -7.61 1.11 16.59
C GLU A 40 -6.97 1.81 15.39
N VAL A 41 -5.64 1.72 15.25
CA VAL A 41 -4.92 2.31 14.12
C VAL A 41 -5.18 1.55 12.82
N ASN A 42 -5.34 0.23 12.88
CA ASN A 42 -5.81 -0.56 11.74
C ASN A 42 -7.20 -0.09 11.28
N ASN A 43 -8.13 0.14 12.21
CA ASN A 43 -9.47 0.65 11.90
C ASN A 43 -9.44 2.07 11.34
N CYS A 44 -8.54 2.93 11.83
CA CYS A 44 -8.31 4.25 11.25
C CYS A 44 -7.82 4.17 9.80
N HIS A 45 -6.93 3.22 9.49
CA HIS A 45 -6.48 2.97 8.12
C HIS A 45 -7.62 2.50 7.21
N GLU A 46 -8.46 1.56 7.66
CA GLU A 46 -9.62 1.10 6.89
C GLU A 46 -10.60 2.25 6.61
N ARG A 47 -10.87 3.11 7.61
CA ARG A 47 -11.67 4.33 7.42
C ARG A 47 -11.06 5.30 6.40
N ALA A 48 -9.75 5.52 6.48
CA ALA A 48 -9.05 6.39 5.54
C ALA A 48 -9.16 5.87 4.10
N LEU A 49 -9.09 4.55 3.91
CA LEU A 49 -9.16 3.91 2.59
C LEU A 49 -10.53 4.05 1.93
N VAL A 50 -11.62 4.28 2.68
CA VAL A 50 -12.94 4.59 2.08
C VAL A 50 -12.83 5.81 1.17
N PHE A 51 -12.17 6.87 1.64
CA PHE A 51 -12.01 8.11 0.87
C PHE A 51 -10.71 8.12 0.03
N MET A 52 -9.63 7.52 0.52
CA MET A 52 -8.27 7.64 -0.03
C MET A 52 -7.79 6.40 -0.81
N HIS A 53 -8.68 5.50 -1.26
CA HIS A 53 -8.30 4.26 -1.93
C HIS A 53 -7.44 4.45 -3.19
N LYS A 54 -7.47 5.61 -3.84
CA LYS A 54 -6.63 5.92 -5.02
C LYS A 54 -5.21 6.38 -4.65
N MET A 55 -4.91 6.61 -3.37
CA MET A 55 -3.63 7.18 -2.91
C MET A 55 -2.64 6.06 -2.56
N PRO A 56 -1.58 5.82 -3.35
CA PRO A 56 -0.67 4.69 -3.12
C PRO A 56 0.02 4.74 -1.76
N ARG A 57 0.36 5.94 -1.28
CA ARG A 57 1.11 6.10 -0.03
C ARG A 57 0.35 5.57 1.18
N ILE A 58 -0.97 5.76 1.24
CA ILE A 58 -1.80 5.27 2.35
C ILE A 58 -1.83 3.74 2.38
N TRP A 59 -1.93 3.10 1.20
CA TRP A 59 -1.83 1.64 1.08
C TRP A 59 -0.47 1.11 1.52
N LEU A 60 0.62 1.71 1.04
CA LEU A 60 1.98 1.25 1.37
C LEU A 60 2.26 1.37 2.86
N ASP A 61 1.90 2.50 3.47
CA ASP A 61 2.03 2.71 4.90
C ASP A 61 1.19 1.68 5.69
N TYR A 62 -0.02 1.36 5.24
CA TYR A 62 -0.88 0.37 5.90
C TYR A 62 -0.34 -1.05 5.77
N CYS A 63 0.08 -1.45 4.56
CA CYS A 63 0.70 -2.73 4.31
C CYS A 63 1.94 -2.93 5.20
N GLN A 64 2.83 -1.93 5.26
CA GLN A 64 4.02 -2.00 6.12
C GLN A 64 3.63 -2.10 7.59
N PHE A 65 2.65 -1.30 8.05
CA PHE A 65 2.17 -1.36 9.42
C PHE A 65 1.60 -2.74 9.82
N LEU A 66 0.99 -3.47 8.87
CA LEU A 66 0.52 -4.84 9.11
C LEU A 66 1.64 -5.89 9.05
N VAL A 67 2.67 -5.67 8.22
CA VAL A 67 3.89 -6.51 8.23
C VAL A 67 4.56 -6.43 9.59
N ASP A 68 4.70 -5.23 10.15
CA ASP A 68 5.33 -5.01 11.46
C ASP A 68 4.53 -5.64 12.62
N GLN A 69 3.22 -5.87 12.43
CA GLN A 69 2.35 -6.59 13.36
C GLN A 69 2.37 -8.12 13.20
N TYR A 70 3.11 -8.67 12.22
CA TYR A 70 3.13 -10.09 11.88
C TYR A 70 1.74 -10.68 11.51
N LYS A 71 0.78 -9.84 11.08
CA LYS A 71 -0.58 -10.29 10.68
C LYS A 71 -0.62 -10.85 9.26
N ILE A 72 0.09 -11.95 9.00
CA ILE A 72 0.34 -12.54 7.67
C ILE A 72 -0.89 -12.56 6.74
N SER A 73 -1.99 -13.17 7.19
CA SER A 73 -3.22 -13.31 6.39
C SER A 73 -3.85 -11.96 6.03
N ARG A 74 -3.85 -11.01 6.98
CA ARG A 74 -4.39 -9.66 6.76
C ARG A 74 -3.48 -8.85 5.84
N THR A 75 -2.17 -8.93 6.04
CA THR A 75 -1.15 -8.30 5.20
C THR A 75 -1.30 -8.74 3.75
N ARG A 76 -1.40 -10.05 3.48
CA ARG A 76 -1.62 -10.60 2.14
C ARG A 76 -2.87 -10.02 1.48
N ARG A 77 -4.02 -10.09 2.17
CA ARG A 77 -5.29 -9.56 1.64
C ARG A 77 -5.21 -8.06 1.37
N THR A 78 -4.47 -7.32 2.18
CA THR A 78 -4.29 -5.87 2.04
C THR A 78 -3.43 -5.53 0.83
N PHE A 79 -2.33 -6.25 0.58
CA PHE A 79 -1.56 -6.12 -0.66
C PHE A 79 -2.41 -6.43 -1.90
N ASP A 80 -3.21 -7.50 -1.86
CA ASP A 80 -4.13 -7.84 -2.95
C ASP A 80 -5.22 -6.77 -3.17
N ARG A 81 -5.68 -6.12 -2.10
CA ARG A 81 -6.62 -4.98 -2.19
C ARG A 81 -5.94 -3.75 -2.79
N ALA A 82 -4.70 -3.45 -2.39
CA ALA A 82 -3.92 -2.34 -2.95
C ALA A 82 -3.70 -2.51 -4.45
N LEU A 83 -3.34 -3.70 -4.93
CA LEU A 83 -3.17 -3.98 -6.36
C LEU A 83 -4.48 -3.89 -7.16
N ARG A 84 -5.64 -4.13 -6.53
CA ARG A 84 -6.95 -3.97 -7.17
C ARG A 84 -7.43 -2.51 -7.19
N ALA A 85 -7.13 -1.75 -6.13
CA ALA A 85 -7.57 -0.37 -5.99
C ALA A 85 -6.70 0.62 -6.78
N LEU A 86 -5.40 0.33 -6.94
CA LEU A 86 -4.45 1.21 -7.60
C LEU A 86 -4.32 0.91 -9.09
N PRO A 87 -4.15 1.94 -9.95
CA PRO A 87 -3.83 1.75 -11.36
C PRO A 87 -2.57 0.89 -11.55
N VAL A 88 -2.52 0.10 -12.64
CA VAL A 88 -1.37 -0.77 -12.97
C VAL A 88 -0.07 0.03 -13.06
N THR A 89 -0.13 1.27 -13.54
CA THR A 89 1.01 2.19 -13.60
C THR A 89 1.62 2.51 -12.25
N GLN A 90 0.93 2.24 -11.13
CA GLN A 90 1.41 2.44 -9.76
C GLN A 90 1.83 1.13 -9.07
N HIS A 91 1.57 -0.03 -9.69
CA HIS A 91 1.87 -1.34 -9.09
C HIS A 91 3.37 -1.52 -8.80
N TYR A 92 4.25 -0.87 -9.57
CA TYR A 92 5.70 -0.87 -9.35
C TYR A 92 6.09 -0.40 -7.93
N ARG A 93 5.25 0.40 -7.26
CA ARG A 93 5.49 0.85 -5.88
C ARG A 93 5.08 -0.20 -4.84
N VAL A 94 4.09 -1.04 -5.17
CA VAL A 94 3.51 -2.05 -4.26
C VAL A 94 4.34 -3.34 -4.29
N TRP A 95 4.76 -3.77 -5.49
CA TRP A 95 5.47 -5.03 -5.68
C TRP A 95 6.73 -5.21 -4.83
N PRO A 96 7.65 -4.23 -4.69
CA PRO A 96 8.84 -4.41 -3.86
C PRO A 96 8.52 -4.75 -2.40
N GLY A 97 7.51 -4.09 -1.83
CA GLY A 97 7.05 -4.40 -0.47
C GLY A 97 6.42 -5.78 -0.37
N TYR A 98 5.60 -6.16 -1.36
CA TYR A 98 4.94 -7.45 -1.37
C TYR A 98 5.94 -8.61 -1.52
N LEU A 99 6.92 -8.47 -2.43
CA LEU A 99 7.95 -9.49 -2.64
C LEU A 99 8.85 -9.67 -1.40
N ARG A 100 9.22 -8.57 -0.72
CA ARG A 100 9.96 -8.66 0.56
C ARG A 100 9.16 -9.38 1.62
N PHE A 101 7.87 -9.06 1.77
CA PHE A 101 6.99 -9.74 2.73
C PHE A 101 6.94 -11.26 2.48
N VAL A 102 6.79 -11.67 1.23
CA VAL A 102 6.66 -13.10 0.90
C VAL A 102 8.00 -13.85 0.99
N ARG A 103 9.14 -13.18 0.78
CA ARG A 103 10.46 -13.78 1.05
C ARG A 103 10.73 -13.97 2.55
N ALA A 104 10.22 -13.06 3.38
CA ALA A 104 10.46 -13.08 4.82
C ALA A 104 9.62 -14.12 5.57
N HIS A 105 8.57 -14.67 4.95
CA HIS A 105 7.66 -15.63 5.61
C HIS A 105 7.60 -16.96 4.82
N PRO A 106 7.54 -18.12 5.49
CA PRO A 106 7.50 -19.43 4.84
C PRO A 106 6.12 -19.71 4.22
N LEU A 107 5.81 -19.07 3.09
CA LEU A 107 4.52 -19.17 2.39
C LEU A 107 4.72 -19.62 0.93
N PRO A 108 5.17 -20.86 0.67
CA PRO A 108 5.64 -21.29 -0.65
C PRO A 108 4.59 -21.15 -1.75
N GLU A 109 3.35 -21.60 -1.51
CA GLU A 109 2.28 -21.51 -2.52
C GLU A 109 1.89 -20.06 -2.84
N THR A 110 1.79 -19.23 -1.81
CA THR A 110 1.47 -17.81 -1.98
C THR A 110 2.62 -17.10 -2.70
N ALA A 111 3.87 -17.44 -2.37
CA ALA A 111 5.05 -16.95 -3.07
C ALA A 111 4.98 -17.23 -4.55
N VAL A 112 4.82 -18.49 -4.93
CA VAL A 112 4.74 -18.88 -6.35
C VAL A 112 3.65 -18.11 -7.08
N ARG A 113 2.45 -17.98 -6.48
CA ARG A 113 1.34 -17.22 -7.08
C ARG A 113 1.65 -15.73 -7.25
N VAL A 114 2.25 -15.11 -6.23
CA VAL A 114 2.62 -13.68 -6.24
C VAL A 114 3.71 -13.42 -7.28
N TYR A 115 4.75 -14.27 -7.34
CA TYR A 115 5.81 -14.17 -8.35
C TYR A 115 5.28 -14.37 -9.77
N ARG A 116 4.43 -15.37 -10.01
CA ARG A 116 3.80 -15.57 -11.34
C ARG A 116 3.00 -14.33 -11.77
N ARG A 117 2.24 -13.73 -10.86
CA ARG A 117 1.48 -12.50 -11.16
C ARG A 117 2.41 -11.31 -11.44
N TYR A 118 3.45 -11.14 -10.64
CA TYR A 118 4.47 -10.10 -10.84
C TYR A 118 5.10 -10.20 -12.24
N LEU A 119 5.52 -11.40 -12.63
CA LEU A 119 6.12 -11.65 -13.95
C LEU A 119 5.16 -11.33 -15.10
N LYS A 120 3.88 -11.70 -15.00
CA LYS A 120 2.89 -11.34 -16.04
C LYS A 120 2.78 -9.83 -16.24
N VAL A 121 2.75 -9.07 -15.15
CA VAL A 121 2.63 -7.60 -15.20
C VAL A 121 3.91 -6.96 -15.75
N THR A 122 5.09 -7.38 -15.27
CA THR A 122 6.36 -6.79 -15.71
C THR A 122 6.68 -7.09 -17.17
N VAL A 123 6.38 -8.30 -17.63
CA VAL A 123 6.54 -8.69 -19.03
C VAL A 123 5.62 -7.84 -19.93
N SER A 124 4.35 -7.67 -19.56
CA SER A 124 3.41 -6.83 -20.31
C SER A 124 3.80 -5.36 -20.37
N VAL A 125 4.32 -4.79 -19.27
CA VAL A 125 4.78 -3.38 -19.22
C VAL A 125 6.06 -3.16 -20.03
N ARG A 126 6.95 -4.16 -20.12
CA ARG A 126 8.15 -4.06 -20.95
C ARG A 126 7.80 -4.07 -22.45
N TYR A 127 6.90 -4.96 -22.87
CA TYR A 127 6.46 -5.01 -24.27
C TYR A 127 5.79 -3.72 -24.74
N SER A 128 5.00 -3.05 -23.89
CA SER A 128 4.38 -1.77 -24.26
C SER A 128 5.37 -0.61 -24.34
N ALA A 129 6.45 -0.62 -23.54
CA ALA A 129 7.51 0.38 -23.61
C ALA A 129 8.40 0.24 -24.86
N SER A 130 8.54 -0.99 -25.40
CA SER A 130 9.32 -1.27 -26.61
C SER A 130 8.64 -0.86 -27.92
N LEU A 131 7.32 -0.61 -27.91
CA LEU A 131 6.52 -0.27 -29.09
C LEU A 131 6.41 1.25 -29.35
N HIS A 132 6.92 2.09 -28.45
CA HIS A 132 6.97 3.54 -28.70
C HIS A 132 8.26 3.89 -29.45
N PRO A 133 8.19 4.38 -30.69
CA PRO A 133 9.38 4.90 -31.37
C PRO A 133 9.92 6.12 -30.60
N PRO A 134 11.26 6.33 -30.57
CA PRO A 134 11.83 7.52 -29.97
C PRO A 134 11.24 8.78 -30.63
N PRO A 135 11.00 9.87 -29.89
CA PRO A 135 10.52 11.12 -30.48
C PRO A 135 11.54 11.56 -31.53
N ALA A 136 11.06 11.79 -32.76
CA ALA A 136 11.87 12.29 -33.84
C ALA A 136 12.55 13.59 -33.38
N SER A 137 13.87 13.55 -33.22
CA SER A 137 14.69 14.74 -33.05
C SER A 137 14.56 15.56 -34.32
N TYR A 138 13.76 16.62 -34.29
CA TYR A 138 13.71 17.62 -35.35
C TYR A 138 15.05 18.36 -35.37
N PRO A 139 15.84 18.29 -36.47
CA PRO A 139 16.99 19.17 -36.64
C PRO A 139 16.48 20.57 -37.03
N ASN A 140 17.14 21.60 -36.49
CA ASN A 140 17.05 22.99 -36.95
C ASN A 140 17.54 23.15 -38.39
#